data_AF-A0AAW2J8N5-F1
#
_entry.id   AF-A0AAW2J8N5-F1
#
_cell.length_a   1.000
_cell.length_b   1.000
_cell.length_c   1.000
_cell.angle_alpha   90.00
_cell.angle_beta   90.00
_cell.angle_gamma   90.00
#
_symmetry.space_group_name_H-M   'P 1'
#
loop_
_entity.id
_entity.type
_entity.pdbx_description
1 polymer ?
#
loop_
_entity_poly.entity_id
_entity_poly.type
_entity_poly.pdbx_seq_one_letter_code
_entity_poly.pdbx_strand_id
1 'polypeptide(L)'
;MQTSKRKLLFVGFDSTMSSGFRGPTNLFGHPTDELLAEINSELSQWDSQPTQLVTKVSFGHFPLSFSAASKSGKTLQDIFIKHSLDAYLCGHLHTKFGKNLKRHHHSSHHASYSKQLFQLNGHRTPSGNASTCSKDATSIGEFWEWEMGDWRKSRAMRILAIDGGHISFVDINFKLGAKETIILPTFPLDSRFTSASSQNYKCGLTDPSSYEFIRVLVFSSSPIVSVLAKIYDSSPGNLILVLETQMKKLAGSHGNLYIAPWNIQAFEDPSPDRFLLQIEVSNIMGRSTASEHRPFSVSGIPAKVPWGWKEFFVMGCQWDSLYYPILWCFYLLVLSILLIPKALLSFSRRQYTYKNFKANKSLINGLSWIFTELYNVPVAWCCVVAYLFYLVLCPWFYGQVFTEGRERAYMTYRGWVSSFNNLGRLEFLGSPDVMVVVLPHLFFVVLPAIMTIMVLAAENGMYRDYLLSLSSKKKDDYDGQYKDSALPGSSISKTSQIILCGRWIRKLLLVVSLAISWKHFKNCAALTKAYEMNPIIHFPFYSFAIPLVLAYTIWKTGKNFNSITKK
;
A
#
# COMPACT_ATOMS: atom_id res chain seq x y z
N MET A 1 -19.41 7.61 -28.15
CA MET A 1 -20.58 8.49 -28.38
C MET A 1 -20.14 9.75 -29.11
N GLN A 2 -20.93 10.24 -30.06
CA GLN A 2 -20.60 11.45 -30.81
C GLN A 2 -21.71 12.49 -30.63
N THR A 3 -21.32 13.70 -30.27
CA THR A 3 -22.20 14.88 -30.27
C THR A 3 -21.80 15.79 -31.43
N SER A 4 -22.63 16.79 -31.75
CA SER A 4 -22.31 17.78 -32.79
C SER A 4 -21.02 18.57 -32.53
N LYS A 5 -20.59 18.67 -31.26
CA LYS A 5 -19.42 19.47 -30.84
C LYS A 5 -18.22 18.65 -30.35
N ARG A 6 -18.44 17.44 -29.81
CA ARG A 6 -17.39 16.62 -29.16
C ARG A 6 -17.62 15.13 -29.32
N LYS A 7 -16.55 14.35 -29.19
CA LYS A 7 -16.59 12.89 -29.11
C LYS A 7 -16.26 12.41 -27.71
N LEU A 8 -16.96 11.37 -27.26
CA LEU A 8 -16.70 10.68 -26.00
C LEU A 8 -16.28 9.25 -26.32
N LEU A 9 -15.07 8.88 -25.93
CA LEU A 9 -14.52 7.54 -26.09
C LEU A 9 -14.43 6.86 -24.73
N PHE A 10 -15.05 5.68 -24.62
CA PHE A 10 -15.00 4.84 -23.42
C PHE A 10 -14.36 3.52 -23.78
N VAL A 11 -13.25 3.18 -23.11
CA VAL A 11 -12.53 1.91 -23.33
C VAL A 11 -12.57 1.09 -22.05
N GLY A 12 -13.36 0.02 -22.06
CA GLY A 12 -13.39 -0.98 -20.99
C GLY A 12 -12.41 -2.10 -21.28
N PHE A 13 -11.71 -2.58 -20.26
CA PHE A 13 -10.83 -3.73 -20.39
C PHE A 13 -10.87 -4.64 -19.16
N ASP A 14 -10.52 -5.90 -19.38
CA ASP A 14 -10.35 -6.90 -18.33
C ASP A 14 -8.89 -7.36 -18.30
N SER A 15 -8.22 -7.07 -17.18
CA SER A 15 -6.84 -7.50 -16.93
C SER A 15 -6.78 -8.67 -15.93
N THR A 16 -7.88 -9.37 -15.65
CA THR A 16 -7.84 -10.58 -14.83
C THR A 16 -7.07 -11.70 -15.53
N MET A 17 -6.45 -12.59 -14.75
CA MET A 17 -5.81 -13.79 -15.31
C MET A 17 -6.87 -14.73 -15.89
N SER A 18 -6.68 -15.14 -17.14
CA SER A 18 -7.57 -16.06 -17.85
C SER A 18 -7.69 -17.44 -17.18
N SER A 19 -6.69 -17.86 -16.42
CA SER A 19 -6.60 -19.19 -15.82
C SER A 19 -7.36 -19.36 -14.50
N GLY A 20 -8.11 -18.35 -14.04
CA GLY A 20 -9.00 -18.52 -12.88
C GLY A 20 -8.26 -18.88 -11.59
N PHE A 21 -7.20 -18.13 -11.27
CA PHE A 21 -6.37 -18.32 -10.07
C PHE A 21 -7.18 -18.23 -8.76
N ARG A 22 -7.00 -19.21 -7.88
CA ARG A 22 -7.50 -19.18 -6.51
C ARG A 22 -6.72 -18.16 -5.68
N GLY A 23 -7.44 -17.42 -4.84
CA GLY A 23 -6.81 -16.56 -3.84
C GLY A 23 -6.06 -17.35 -2.78
N PRO A 24 -5.17 -16.73 -1.98
CA PRO A 24 -4.92 -15.29 -1.93
C PRO A 24 -3.98 -14.73 -3.03
N THR A 25 -3.36 -15.57 -3.88
CA THR A 25 -2.40 -15.13 -4.91
C THR A 25 -3.06 -14.71 -6.23
N ASN A 26 -4.14 -13.94 -6.16
CA ASN A 26 -4.87 -13.38 -7.31
C ASN A 26 -5.22 -11.90 -7.05
N LEU A 27 -4.23 -11.17 -6.56
CA LEU A 27 -4.34 -9.79 -6.07
C LEU A 27 -4.17 -8.75 -7.20
N PHE A 28 -3.35 -9.05 -8.20
CA PHE A 28 -2.99 -8.11 -9.27
C PHE A 28 -3.78 -8.37 -10.55
N GLY A 29 -4.00 -7.31 -11.31
CA GLY A 29 -4.29 -7.42 -12.74
C GLY A 29 -3.03 -7.79 -13.52
N HIS A 30 -3.17 -8.66 -14.53
CA HIS A 30 -2.11 -9.18 -15.39
C HIS A 30 -2.39 -8.85 -16.85
N PRO A 31 -2.20 -7.59 -17.27
CA PRO A 31 -2.38 -7.22 -18.66
C PRO A 31 -1.35 -7.91 -19.55
N THR A 32 -1.80 -8.55 -20.62
CA THR A 32 -0.91 -9.15 -21.63
C THR A 32 -0.44 -8.10 -22.63
N ASP A 33 0.63 -8.40 -23.37
CA ASP A 33 1.12 -7.49 -24.42
C ASP A 33 0.08 -7.30 -25.53
N GLU A 34 -0.70 -8.35 -25.83
CA GLU A 34 -1.82 -8.29 -26.77
C GLU A 34 -2.90 -7.34 -26.26
N LEU A 35 -3.34 -7.48 -25.00
CA LEU A 35 -4.34 -6.60 -24.39
C LEU A 35 -3.87 -5.13 -24.39
N LEU A 36 -2.61 -4.87 -24.07
CA LEU A 36 -2.06 -3.51 -24.12
C LEU A 36 -2.03 -2.94 -25.54
N ALA A 37 -1.78 -3.77 -26.55
CA ALA A 37 -1.81 -3.36 -27.95
C ALA A 37 -3.25 -3.04 -28.42
N GLU A 38 -4.23 -3.85 -28.02
CA GLU A 38 -5.65 -3.63 -28.28
C GLU A 38 -6.13 -2.32 -27.64
N ILE A 39 -5.87 -2.12 -26.34
CA ILE A 39 -6.22 -0.88 -25.63
C ILE A 39 -5.57 0.33 -26.31
N ASN A 40 -4.30 0.21 -26.71
CA ASN A 40 -3.61 1.29 -27.41
C ASN A 40 -4.25 1.60 -28.79
N SER A 41 -4.71 0.57 -29.51
CA SER A 41 -5.41 0.74 -30.79
C SER A 41 -6.77 1.42 -30.61
N GLU A 42 -7.57 0.96 -29.66
CA GLU A 42 -8.88 1.53 -29.35
C GLU A 42 -8.76 2.98 -28.89
N LEU A 43 -7.79 3.30 -28.03
CA LEU A 43 -7.55 4.67 -27.59
C LEU A 43 -7.01 5.59 -28.69
N SER A 44 -6.39 5.03 -29.73
CA SER A 44 -5.96 5.79 -30.91
C SER A 44 -7.11 6.16 -31.84
N GLN A 45 -8.33 5.69 -31.57
CA GLN A 45 -9.49 6.02 -32.37
C GLN A 45 -9.72 7.54 -32.35
N TRP A 46 -9.75 8.13 -33.56
CA TRP A 46 -9.91 9.56 -33.83
C TRP A 46 -8.69 10.46 -33.55
N ASP A 47 -7.51 9.92 -33.24
CA ASP A 47 -6.27 10.72 -33.15
C ASP A 47 -5.96 11.46 -34.47
N SER A 48 -6.38 10.90 -35.61
CA SER A 48 -6.20 11.46 -36.95
C SER A 48 -7.22 12.54 -37.34
N GLN A 49 -8.22 12.84 -36.50
CA GLN A 49 -9.28 13.81 -36.77
C GLN A 49 -9.22 14.99 -35.77
N PRO A 50 -8.21 15.88 -35.90
CA PRO A 50 -7.91 16.92 -34.89
C PRO A 50 -8.98 18.02 -34.77
N THR A 51 -10.00 18.04 -35.64
CA THR A 51 -11.03 19.09 -35.66
C THR A 51 -12.12 18.91 -34.60
N GLN A 52 -12.25 17.74 -33.97
CA GLN A 52 -13.22 17.51 -32.88
C GLN A 52 -12.50 17.08 -31.60
N LEU A 53 -12.76 17.81 -30.51
CA LEU A 53 -12.25 17.47 -29.18
C LEU A 53 -12.81 16.11 -28.74
N VAL A 54 -11.91 15.21 -28.32
CA VAL A 54 -12.23 13.87 -27.83
C VAL A 54 -11.97 13.81 -26.33
N THR A 55 -12.97 13.42 -25.55
CA THR A 55 -12.82 13.06 -24.14
C THR A 55 -12.63 11.55 -24.05
N LYS A 56 -11.51 11.08 -23.48
CA LYS A 56 -11.14 9.67 -23.38
C LYS A 56 -11.22 9.21 -21.91
N VAL A 57 -12.07 8.21 -21.66
CA VAL A 57 -12.23 7.59 -20.33
C VAL A 57 -12.01 6.10 -20.45
N SER A 58 -11.10 5.55 -19.65
CA SER A 58 -10.90 4.10 -19.56
C SER A 58 -11.45 3.56 -18.25
N PHE A 59 -11.88 2.29 -18.23
CA PHE A 59 -12.32 1.65 -17.01
C PHE A 59 -11.90 0.18 -16.95
N GLY A 60 -11.51 -0.27 -15.76
CA GLY A 60 -11.00 -1.61 -15.49
C GLY A 60 -11.17 -1.99 -14.02
N HIS A 61 -10.86 -3.24 -13.67
CA HIS A 61 -11.07 -3.71 -12.30
C HIS A 61 -9.99 -3.20 -11.33
N PHE A 62 -8.71 -3.28 -11.71
CA PHE A 62 -7.58 -3.09 -10.80
C PHE A 62 -7.02 -1.65 -10.84
N PRO A 63 -6.67 -1.07 -9.70
CA PRO A 63 -5.83 0.11 -9.64
C PRO A 63 -4.45 -0.19 -10.25
N LEU A 64 -3.77 0.84 -10.75
CA LEU A 64 -2.47 0.69 -11.39
C LEU A 64 -1.39 0.20 -10.42
N SER A 65 -1.49 0.56 -9.13
CA SER A 65 -0.62 0.03 -8.06
C SER A 65 -0.80 -1.48 -7.80
N PHE A 66 -1.91 -2.05 -8.26
CA PHE A 66 -2.24 -3.48 -8.23
C PHE A 66 -2.39 -4.03 -9.65
N SER A 67 -1.62 -3.51 -10.61
CA SER A 67 -1.47 -4.08 -11.95
C SER A 67 -0.01 -4.44 -12.17
N ALA A 68 0.24 -5.67 -12.62
CA ALA A 68 1.57 -6.13 -13.02
C ALA A 68 1.96 -5.52 -14.38
N ALA A 69 3.27 -5.48 -14.65
CA ALA A 69 3.78 -5.22 -15.98
C ALA A 69 3.54 -6.44 -16.89
N SER A 70 3.39 -6.18 -18.20
CA SER A 70 3.32 -7.25 -19.20
C SER A 70 4.68 -7.94 -19.39
N LYS A 71 4.73 -8.99 -20.22
CA LYS A 71 5.97 -9.73 -20.49
C LYS A 71 7.05 -8.84 -21.13
N SER A 72 6.66 -7.84 -21.93
CA SER A 72 7.58 -6.84 -22.49
C SER A 72 8.00 -5.74 -21.50
N GLY A 73 7.47 -5.74 -20.27
CA GLY A 73 7.71 -4.72 -19.26
C GLY A 73 6.88 -3.44 -19.43
N LYS A 74 5.92 -3.42 -20.35
CA LYS A 74 4.98 -2.30 -20.54
C LYS A 74 3.87 -2.36 -19.50
N THR A 75 3.37 -1.19 -19.11
CA THR A 75 2.29 -1.05 -18.13
C THR A 75 1.07 -0.35 -18.73
N LEU A 76 -0.08 -0.51 -18.10
CA LEU A 76 -1.29 0.26 -18.42
C LEU A 76 -1.04 1.78 -18.26
N GLN A 77 -0.23 2.16 -17.27
CA GLN A 77 0.15 3.56 -17.05
C GLN A 77 0.83 4.16 -18.29
N ASP A 78 1.72 3.42 -18.95
CA ASP A 78 2.43 3.90 -20.15
C ASP A 78 1.44 4.21 -21.29
N ILE A 79 0.45 3.34 -21.48
CA ILE A 79 -0.59 3.52 -22.51
C ILE A 79 -1.50 4.70 -22.17
N PHE A 80 -1.91 4.84 -20.90
CA PHE A 80 -2.82 5.91 -20.48
C PHE A 80 -2.15 7.29 -20.51
N ILE A 81 -0.87 7.38 -20.16
CA ILE A 81 -0.08 8.61 -20.30
C ILE A 81 0.07 8.96 -21.78
N LYS A 82 0.42 7.99 -22.63
CA LYS A 82 0.58 8.20 -24.08
C LYS A 82 -0.66 8.81 -24.72
N HIS A 83 -1.84 8.39 -24.26
CA HIS A 83 -3.13 8.84 -24.79
C HIS A 83 -3.74 10.05 -24.07
N SER A 84 -3.10 10.56 -23.02
CA SER A 84 -3.59 11.68 -22.18
C SER A 84 -5.05 11.51 -21.77
N LEU A 85 -5.38 10.40 -21.09
CA LEU A 85 -6.75 10.14 -20.66
C LEU A 85 -7.28 11.26 -19.74
N ASP A 86 -8.57 11.57 -19.85
CA ASP A 86 -9.20 12.48 -18.91
C ASP A 86 -9.40 11.81 -17.55
N ALA A 87 -9.77 10.51 -17.55
CA ALA A 87 -9.92 9.70 -16.35
C ALA A 87 -9.76 8.20 -16.61
N TYR A 88 -9.18 7.49 -15.65
CA TYR A 88 -9.19 6.05 -15.51
C TYR A 88 -10.02 5.66 -14.28
N LEU A 89 -11.12 4.92 -14.48
CA LEU A 89 -12.00 4.45 -13.43
C LEU A 89 -11.64 3.02 -13.04
N CYS A 90 -11.29 2.80 -11.77
CA CYS A 90 -10.88 1.49 -11.27
C CYS A 90 -11.62 1.09 -9.99
N GLY A 91 -11.43 -0.15 -9.54
CA GLY A 91 -12.06 -0.72 -8.34
C GLY A 91 -11.10 -1.55 -7.50
N HIS A 92 -11.48 -2.79 -7.18
CA HIS A 92 -10.73 -3.80 -6.42
C HIS A 92 -10.54 -3.54 -4.91
N LEU A 93 -10.13 -2.34 -4.53
CA LEU A 93 -9.78 -2.02 -3.14
C LEU A 93 -11.00 -1.73 -2.27
N HIS A 94 -12.10 -1.34 -2.93
CA HIS A 94 -13.33 -0.92 -2.29
C HIS A 94 -13.05 0.25 -1.32
N THR A 95 -13.98 0.55 -0.42
CA THR A 95 -13.77 1.62 0.58
C THR A 95 -12.92 1.18 1.79
N LYS A 96 -12.10 0.13 1.67
CA LYS A 96 -11.36 -0.44 2.81
C LYS A 96 -10.24 0.47 3.29
N PHE A 97 -9.64 1.24 2.38
CA PHE A 97 -8.48 2.07 2.66
C PHE A 97 -8.77 3.58 2.67
N GLY A 98 -10.04 3.96 2.58
CA GLY A 98 -10.48 5.35 2.59
C GLY A 98 -11.49 5.64 1.49
N LYS A 99 -11.82 6.92 1.32
CA LYS A 99 -12.62 7.44 0.20
C LYS A 99 -11.80 8.28 -0.78
N ASN A 100 -10.53 8.53 -0.45
CA ASN A 100 -9.63 9.42 -1.19
C ASN A 100 -8.58 8.61 -1.97
N LEU A 101 -9.02 7.53 -2.63
CA LEU A 101 -8.17 6.71 -3.49
C LEU A 101 -8.21 7.25 -4.92
N LYS A 102 -7.51 8.37 -5.13
CA LYS A 102 -7.47 9.09 -6.40
C LYS A 102 -6.03 9.45 -6.66
N ARG A 103 -5.46 9.25 -7.84
CA ARG A 103 -4.06 9.52 -8.13
C ARG A 103 -3.90 10.24 -9.46
N HIS A 104 -3.14 11.32 -9.47
CA HIS A 104 -2.74 12.00 -10.70
C HIS A 104 -1.43 11.39 -11.24
N HIS A 105 -1.45 11.04 -12.52
CA HIS A 105 -0.30 10.53 -13.26
C HIS A 105 0.12 11.55 -14.31
N HIS A 106 1.42 11.70 -14.51
CA HIS A 106 1.97 12.59 -15.54
C HIS A 106 3.27 12.01 -16.13
N SER A 107 3.55 12.32 -17.39
CA SER A 107 4.82 12.02 -18.04
C SER A 107 5.90 12.91 -17.43
N SER A 108 6.86 12.32 -16.73
CA SER A 108 8.02 13.04 -16.25
C SER A 108 9.19 12.79 -17.20
N HIS A 109 9.52 13.76 -18.06
CA HIS A 109 10.66 13.72 -18.98
C HIS A 109 12.03 13.51 -18.28
N HIS A 110 12.09 13.63 -16.96
CA HIS A 110 13.27 13.34 -16.12
C HIS A 110 12.95 12.45 -14.90
N ALA A 111 12.07 11.46 -15.03
CA ALA A 111 11.79 10.57 -13.89
C ALA A 111 13.03 9.73 -13.56
N SER A 112 13.73 10.09 -12.47
CA SER A 112 14.56 9.15 -11.74
C SER A 112 13.74 7.90 -11.44
N TYR A 113 14.34 6.71 -11.55
CA TYR A 113 13.74 5.40 -11.26
C TYR A 113 12.94 5.37 -9.93
N SER A 114 13.32 6.20 -8.95
CA SER A 114 12.62 6.38 -7.68
C SER A 114 11.19 6.93 -7.78
N LYS A 115 10.89 7.81 -8.76
CA LYS A 115 9.53 8.35 -9.00
C LYS A 115 8.60 7.33 -9.67
N GLN A 116 9.16 6.30 -10.32
CA GLN A 116 8.38 5.17 -10.83
C GLN A 116 8.01 4.18 -9.71
N LEU A 117 8.81 4.07 -8.65
CA LEU A 117 8.57 3.13 -7.54
C LEU A 117 7.61 3.69 -6.47
N PHE A 118 7.77 4.97 -6.11
CA PHE A 118 6.99 5.63 -5.09
C PHE A 118 6.52 7.02 -5.54
N GLN A 119 5.24 7.29 -5.38
CA GLN A 119 4.65 8.62 -5.54
C GLN A 119 4.13 9.10 -4.19
N LEU A 120 4.90 10.02 -3.58
CA LEU A 120 4.58 10.59 -2.26
C LEU A 120 3.37 11.54 -2.30
N ASN A 121 3.09 12.14 -3.46
CA ASN A 121 1.96 13.05 -3.66
C ASN A 121 1.12 12.54 -4.83
N GLY A 122 -0.12 12.13 -4.59
CA GLY A 122 -1.03 11.76 -5.69
C GLY A 122 -1.85 12.91 -6.26
N HIS A 123 -1.47 14.16 -6.00
CA HIS A 123 -2.08 15.34 -6.62
C HIS A 123 -1.13 15.94 -7.64
N ARG A 124 -1.71 16.69 -8.57
CA ARG A 124 -0.96 17.49 -9.51
C ARG A 124 -0.15 18.57 -8.78
N THR A 125 1.14 18.64 -9.06
CA THR A 125 1.99 19.75 -8.61
C THR A 125 1.80 20.95 -9.53
N PRO A 126 1.72 22.19 -9.00
CA PRO A 126 1.66 23.38 -9.83
C PRO A 126 2.87 23.42 -10.77
N SER A 127 2.63 23.51 -12.08
CA SER A 127 3.69 23.78 -13.05
C SER A 127 3.96 25.28 -13.06
N GLY A 128 5.23 25.70 -12.96
CA GLY A 128 5.63 27.11 -12.97
C GLY A 128 5.23 27.88 -14.25
N ASN A 129 4.80 27.17 -15.29
CA ASN A 129 4.37 27.75 -16.57
C ASN A 129 2.83 27.76 -16.75
N ALA A 130 2.04 27.52 -15.69
CA ALA A 130 0.57 27.49 -15.80
C ALA A 130 -0.05 28.82 -16.27
N SER A 131 0.68 29.93 -16.20
CA SER A 131 0.26 31.26 -16.69
C SER A 131 0.55 31.51 -18.17
N THR A 132 1.37 30.69 -18.83
CA THR A 132 1.85 30.94 -20.19
C THR A 132 1.21 29.97 -21.17
N CYS A 133 0.21 30.43 -21.93
CA CYS A 133 -0.43 29.66 -23.00
C CYS A 133 0.55 29.48 -24.17
N SER A 134 1.58 28.65 -24.05
CA SER A 134 2.45 28.34 -25.19
C SER A 134 1.83 27.23 -26.03
N LYS A 135 1.50 27.54 -27.28
CA LYS A 135 1.02 26.57 -28.29
C LYS A 135 2.03 25.45 -28.59
N ASP A 136 3.31 25.65 -28.21
CA ASP A 136 4.42 24.70 -28.38
C ASP A 136 4.77 23.92 -27.09
N ALA A 137 3.93 23.97 -26.06
CA ALA A 137 4.10 23.06 -24.92
C ALA A 137 3.76 21.65 -25.41
N THR A 138 4.80 20.88 -25.73
CA THR A 138 4.75 19.41 -25.85
C THR A 138 3.76 18.87 -24.82
N SER A 139 2.65 18.28 -25.29
CA SER A 139 1.56 17.84 -24.43
C SER A 139 2.11 16.83 -23.42
N ILE A 140 2.33 17.28 -22.19
CA ILE A 140 2.72 16.40 -21.09
C ILE A 140 1.55 15.45 -20.90
N GLY A 141 1.78 14.16 -21.19
CA GLY A 141 0.76 13.14 -21.05
C GLY A 141 0.37 13.02 -19.58
N GLU A 142 -0.89 13.17 -19.25
CA GLU A 142 -1.39 13.06 -17.88
C GLU A 142 -2.77 12.43 -17.84
N PHE A 143 -3.15 11.91 -16.67
CA PHE A 143 -4.51 11.46 -16.42
C PHE A 143 -4.78 11.33 -14.91
N TRP A 144 -6.07 11.24 -14.56
CA TRP A 144 -6.52 10.92 -13.22
C TRP A 144 -6.94 9.46 -13.10
N GLU A 145 -6.34 8.73 -12.16
CA GLU A 145 -6.81 7.44 -11.70
C GLU A 145 -7.78 7.63 -10.52
N TRP A 146 -8.92 6.96 -10.57
CA TRP A 146 -10.03 7.14 -9.66
C TRP A 146 -10.60 5.79 -9.23
N GLU A 147 -10.24 5.35 -8.02
CA GLU A 147 -10.80 4.14 -7.43
C GLU A 147 -12.24 4.39 -6.94
N MET A 148 -13.08 3.39 -7.17
CA MET A 148 -14.51 3.41 -6.88
C MET A 148 -14.82 2.49 -5.70
N GLY A 149 -15.66 3.01 -4.79
CA GLY A 149 -16.14 2.26 -3.63
C GLY A 149 -17.06 1.07 -3.99
N ASP A 150 -17.32 0.23 -2.99
CA ASP A 150 -18.13 -0.99 -3.13
C ASP A 150 -19.64 -0.73 -3.06
N TRP A 151 -20.40 -1.17 -4.06
CA TRP A 151 -21.86 -1.18 -3.94
C TRP A 151 -22.36 -2.24 -2.97
N ARG A 152 -21.74 -3.44 -2.92
CA ARG A 152 -22.32 -4.60 -2.21
C ARG A 152 -22.32 -4.43 -0.69
N LYS A 153 -21.17 -4.07 -0.10
CA LYS A 153 -21.01 -3.92 1.35
C LYS A 153 -20.94 -2.47 1.79
N SER A 154 -20.19 -1.62 1.08
CA SER A 154 -20.04 -0.22 1.50
C SER A 154 -21.16 0.69 0.99
N ARG A 155 -22.00 0.20 0.07
CA ARG A 155 -23.13 0.93 -0.52
C ARG A 155 -22.69 2.31 -1.03
N ALA A 156 -21.49 2.35 -1.61
CA ALA A 156 -20.91 3.54 -2.19
C ALA A 156 -21.11 3.54 -3.71
N MET A 157 -21.37 4.71 -4.29
CA MET A 157 -21.57 4.90 -5.73
C MET A 157 -20.98 6.24 -6.13
N ARG A 158 -20.34 6.31 -7.31
CA ARG A 158 -19.92 7.58 -7.93
C ARG A 158 -20.86 7.91 -9.08
N ILE A 159 -21.28 9.17 -9.15
CA ILE A 159 -21.90 9.71 -10.36
C ILE A 159 -20.87 10.60 -11.05
N LEU A 160 -20.58 10.29 -12.31
CA LEU A 160 -19.70 11.05 -13.19
C LEU A 160 -20.56 11.89 -14.15
N ALA A 161 -20.20 13.15 -14.36
CA ALA A 161 -20.80 13.99 -15.39
C ALA A 161 -19.71 14.59 -16.29
N ILE A 162 -19.99 14.58 -17.59
CA ILE A 162 -19.17 15.19 -18.62
C ILE A 162 -19.97 16.35 -19.22
N ASP A 163 -19.57 17.58 -18.92
CA ASP A 163 -20.29 18.81 -19.28
C ASP A 163 -19.39 19.77 -20.06
N GLY A 164 -19.67 19.96 -21.34
CA GLY A 164 -18.77 20.70 -22.24
C GLY A 164 -17.35 20.11 -22.21
N GLY A 165 -17.26 18.78 -22.04
CA GLY A 165 -16.06 17.97 -21.82
C GLY A 165 -15.19 18.32 -20.61
N HIS A 166 -15.75 19.04 -19.64
CA HIS A 166 -15.25 19.04 -18.27
C HIS A 166 -15.76 17.78 -17.56
N ILE A 167 -14.87 17.04 -16.89
CA ILE A 167 -15.26 15.88 -16.10
C ILE A 167 -15.41 16.29 -14.64
N SER A 168 -16.57 15.98 -14.07
CA SER A 168 -16.89 16.19 -12.66
C SER A 168 -17.50 14.91 -12.08
N PHE A 169 -17.43 14.74 -10.76
CA PHE A 169 -18.05 13.60 -10.12
C PHE A 169 -18.48 13.92 -8.68
N VAL A 170 -19.38 13.09 -8.15
CA VAL A 170 -19.77 13.08 -6.73
C VAL A 170 -19.77 11.65 -6.20
N ASP A 171 -19.20 11.47 -5.02
CA ASP A 171 -19.18 10.19 -4.30
C ASP A 171 -20.33 10.14 -3.28
N ILE A 172 -21.20 9.15 -3.43
CA ILE A 172 -22.41 8.99 -2.64
C ILE A 172 -22.27 7.73 -1.78
N ASN A 173 -22.67 7.84 -0.51
CA ASN A 173 -22.71 6.72 0.42
C ASN A 173 -24.14 6.51 0.92
N PHE A 174 -24.68 5.32 0.69
CA PHE A 174 -26.02 4.92 1.08
C PHE A 174 -26.08 4.12 2.39
N LYS A 175 -24.97 4.01 3.16
CA LYS A 175 -24.97 3.33 4.47
C LYS A 175 -25.99 3.88 5.46
N LEU A 176 -26.27 5.18 5.40
CA LEU A 176 -27.21 5.86 6.30
C LEU A 176 -28.62 5.96 5.69
N GLY A 177 -28.89 5.28 4.57
CA GLY A 177 -30.18 5.29 3.88
C GLY A 177 -30.12 5.89 2.47
N ALA A 178 -31.26 5.86 1.79
CA ALA A 178 -31.43 6.47 0.47
C ALA A 178 -31.24 7.99 0.57
N LYS A 179 -30.42 8.56 -0.32
CA LYS A 179 -30.35 10.01 -0.46
C LYS A 179 -31.54 10.50 -1.28
N GLU A 180 -32.37 11.33 -0.67
CA GLU A 180 -33.53 11.95 -1.33
C GLU A 180 -33.13 12.95 -2.40
N THR A 181 -32.00 13.64 -2.21
CA THR A 181 -31.45 14.65 -3.12
C THR A 181 -29.96 14.39 -3.35
N ILE A 182 -29.55 14.42 -4.62
CA ILE A 182 -28.17 14.28 -5.08
C ILE A 182 -27.82 15.53 -5.87
N ILE A 183 -26.73 16.19 -5.48
CA ILE A 183 -26.28 17.45 -6.06
C ILE A 183 -24.89 17.22 -6.65
N LEU A 184 -24.76 17.41 -7.96
CA LEU A 184 -23.52 17.22 -8.71
C LEU A 184 -23.17 18.52 -9.45
N PRO A 185 -22.33 19.40 -8.86
CA PRO A 185 -21.85 20.58 -9.57
C PRO A 185 -20.96 20.15 -10.74
N THR A 186 -21.30 20.58 -11.95
CA THR A 186 -20.55 20.25 -13.17
C THR A 186 -19.55 21.34 -13.53
N PHE A 187 -19.83 22.59 -13.15
CA PHE A 187 -18.92 23.72 -13.29
C PHE A 187 -19.21 24.82 -12.25
N PRO A 188 -18.20 25.50 -11.67
CA PRO A 188 -16.76 25.27 -11.82
C PRO A 188 -16.28 23.91 -11.27
N LEU A 189 -15.13 23.46 -11.75
CA LEU A 189 -14.53 22.18 -11.35
C LEU A 189 -13.89 22.22 -9.95
N ASP A 190 -13.61 21.05 -9.40
CA ASP A 190 -12.97 20.89 -8.10
C ASP A 190 -11.49 21.12 -8.33
N SER A 191 -10.94 22.22 -7.82
CA SER A 191 -9.52 22.51 -8.03
C SER A 191 -8.61 21.40 -7.52
N ARG A 192 -9.11 20.53 -6.63
CA ARG A 192 -8.39 19.36 -6.12
C ARG A 192 -8.18 18.25 -7.17
N PHE A 193 -9.05 18.13 -8.17
CA PHE A 193 -9.12 16.98 -9.08
C PHE A 193 -9.13 17.38 -10.57
N THR A 194 -8.60 18.56 -10.88
CA THR A 194 -8.55 19.11 -12.26
C THR A 194 -7.30 18.68 -13.02
N SER A 195 -7.45 18.39 -14.31
CA SER A 195 -6.35 18.16 -15.26
C SER A 195 -5.78 19.48 -15.80
N ALA A 196 -4.50 19.49 -16.19
CA ALA A 196 -3.85 20.59 -16.91
C ALA A 196 -4.55 20.95 -18.21
N SER A 197 -5.02 19.95 -18.96
CA SER A 197 -5.77 20.15 -20.21
C SER A 197 -7.10 20.89 -19.99
N SER A 198 -7.67 20.82 -18.78
CA SER A 198 -8.93 21.46 -18.42
C SER A 198 -8.78 22.93 -18.00
N GLN A 199 -7.57 23.48 -18.04
CA GLN A 199 -7.24 24.69 -17.29
C GLN A 199 -6.47 25.69 -18.13
N ASN A 200 -7.25 26.55 -18.77
CA ASN A 200 -7.14 28.00 -18.60
C ASN A 200 -8.27 28.65 -19.40
N TYR A 201 -9.19 29.32 -18.72
CA TYR A 201 -10.16 30.19 -19.38
C TYR A 201 -9.44 31.25 -20.26
N LYS A 202 -8.21 31.63 -19.87
CA LYS A 202 -7.29 32.51 -20.61
C LYS A 202 -6.69 31.89 -21.88
N CYS A 203 -6.64 30.57 -22.02
CA CYS A 203 -6.00 29.92 -23.17
C CYS A 203 -6.95 29.64 -24.36
N GLY A 204 -8.22 30.08 -24.29
CA GLY A 204 -9.11 30.17 -25.46
C GLY A 204 -9.44 28.85 -26.18
N LEU A 205 -9.11 27.69 -25.59
CA LEU A 205 -9.26 26.37 -26.22
C LEU A 205 -10.69 25.80 -26.15
N THR A 206 -11.62 26.49 -25.48
CA THR A 206 -12.98 26.02 -25.22
C THR A 206 -14.03 27.09 -25.48
N ASP A 207 -15.23 26.66 -25.87
CA ASP A 207 -16.41 27.51 -26.15
C ASP A 207 -16.61 28.51 -24.99
N PRO A 208 -16.52 29.85 -25.21
CA PRO A 208 -16.60 30.88 -24.16
C PRO A 208 -17.85 30.75 -23.29
N SER A 209 -18.96 30.30 -23.89
CA SER A 209 -20.23 30.05 -23.22
C SER A 209 -20.14 29.04 -22.08
N SER A 210 -19.12 28.17 -22.06
CA SER A 210 -18.93 27.16 -21.02
C SER A 210 -18.43 27.73 -19.68
N TYR A 211 -17.93 28.97 -19.65
CA TYR A 211 -17.42 29.63 -18.43
C TYR A 211 -18.40 30.65 -17.83
N GLU A 212 -19.45 31.03 -18.59
CA GLU A 212 -20.41 32.08 -18.21
C GLU A 212 -21.38 31.67 -17.10
N PHE A 213 -21.56 30.37 -16.89
CA PHE A 213 -22.57 29.85 -15.97
C PHE A 213 -21.97 28.86 -14.96
N ILE A 214 -22.35 29.02 -13.70
CA ILE A 214 -22.30 27.94 -12.72
C ILE A 214 -23.34 26.90 -13.13
N ARG A 215 -22.95 25.63 -13.20
CA ARG A 215 -23.80 24.53 -13.68
C ARG A 215 -23.85 23.40 -12.67
N VAL A 216 -25.03 22.87 -12.44
CA VAL A 216 -25.26 21.77 -11.51
C VAL A 216 -26.35 20.82 -12.00
N LEU A 217 -26.11 19.52 -11.83
CA LEU A 217 -27.12 18.49 -11.95
C LEU A 217 -27.73 18.21 -10.58
N VAL A 218 -29.05 18.33 -10.47
CA VAL A 218 -29.79 18.06 -9.24
C VAL A 218 -30.78 16.93 -9.51
N PHE A 219 -30.62 15.82 -8.79
CA PHE A 219 -31.54 14.70 -8.80
C PHE A 219 -32.27 14.67 -7.46
N SER A 220 -33.60 14.69 -7.49
CA SER A 220 -34.42 14.67 -6.28
C SER A 220 -35.61 13.74 -6.45
N SER A 221 -35.93 13.01 -5.40
CA SER A 221 -37.15 12.20 -5.30
C SER A 221 -38.42 13.05 -5.15
N SER A 222 -38.28 14.29 -4.67
CA SER A 222 -39.37 15.25 -4.50
C SER A 222 -39.22 16.44 -5.46
N PRO A 223 -40.32 17.10 -5.89
CA PRO A 223 -40.25 18.31 -6.69
C PRO A 223 -39.39 19.40 -6.04
N ILE A 224 -38.51 19.99 -6.85
CA ILE A 224 -37.56 21.03 -6.43
C ILE A 224 -38.25 22.40 -6.54
N VAL A 225 -38.18 23.19 -5.47
CA VAL A 225 -38.74 24.55 -5.41
C VAL A 225 -37.69 25.59 -5.75
N SER A 226 -36.50 25.48 -5.14
CA SER A 226 -35.39 26.41 -5.38
C SER A 226 -34.04 25.71 -5.37
N VAL A 227 -33.12 26.27 -6.14
CA VAL A 227 -31.70 25.87 -6.18
C VAL A 227 -30.89 27.15 -6.08
N LEU A 228 -30.03 27.25 -5.07
CA LEU A 228 -29.18 28.39 -4.79
C LEU A 228 -27.72 27.99 -4.97
N ALA A 229 -26.94 28.82 -5.68
CA ALA A 229 -25.50 28.75 -5.70
C ALA A 229 -24.92 29.76 -4.70
N LYS A 230 -24.10 29.26 -3.77
CA LYS A 230 -23.42 30.05 -2.75
C LYS A 230 -21.92 29.93 -2.91
N ILE A 231 -21.20 31.05 -2.88
CA ILE A 231 -19.73 31.09 -2.89
C ILE A 231 -19.26 31.72 -1.60
N TYR A 232 -18.33 31.04 -0.93
CA TYR A 232 -17.72 31.49 0.31
C TYR A 232 -16.24 31.83 0.09
N ASP A 233 -15.77 32.88 0.75
CA ASP A 233 -14.34 33.22 0.88
C ASP A 233 -13.81 32.69 2.21
N SER A 234 -12.73 31.90 2.17
CA SER A 234 -12.08 31.32 3.34
C SER A 234 -10.85 32.10 3.84
N SER A 235 -10.42 33.16 3.14
CA SER A 235 -9.24 33.96 3.49
C SER A 235 -9.25 34.54 4.92
N PRO A 236 -10.39 34.96 5.51
CA PRO A 236 -10.43 35.52 6.87
C PRO A 236 -10.36 34.46 7.98
N GLY A 237 -10.21 33.18 7.64
CA GLY A 237 -10.27 32.06 8.58
C GLY A 237 -11.69 31.58 8.92
N ASN A 238 -12.70 32.39 8.61
CA ASN A 238 -14.12 32.03 8.66
C ASN A 238 -14.71 32.06 7.25
N LEU A 239 -15.73 31.23 6.99
CA LEU A 239 -16.44 31.20 5.71
C LEU A 239 -17.37 32.41 5.59
N ILE A 240 -16.99 33.39 4.77
CA ILE A 240 -17.83 34.57 4.48
C ILE A 240 -18.54 34.36 3.14
N LEU A 241 -19.86 34.46 3.14
CA LEU A 241 -20.66 34.39 1.92
C LEU A 241 -20.41 35.64 1.06
N VAL A 242 -19.89 35.46 -0.15
CA VAL A 242 -19.56 36.54 -1.09
C VAL A 242 -20.47 36.57 -2.32
N LEU A 243 -21.12 35.45 -2.64
CA LEU A 243 -22.11 35.37 -3.71
C LEU A 243 -23.24 34.44 -3.29
N GLU A 244 -24.48 34.87 -3.50
CA GLU A 244 -25.68 34.03 -3.44
C GLU A 244 -26.53 34.32 -4.68
N THR A 245 -26.79 33.30 -5.50
CA THR A 245 -27.57 33.43 -6.73
C THR A 245 -28.56 32.29 -6.90
N GLN A 246 -29.80 32.63 -7.29
CA GLN A 246 -30.82 31.66 -7.65
C GLN A 246 -30.51 31.05 -9.03
N MET A 247 -30.51 29.72 -9.10
CA MET A 247 -30.27 28.98 -10.34
C MET A 247 -31.58 28.69 -11.07
N LYS A 248 -31.55 28.81 -12.40
CA LYS A 248 -32.68 28.49 -13.28
C LYS A 248 -32.48 27.15 -13.95
N LYS A 249 -33.55 26.37 -14.05
CA LYS A 249 -33.56 25.10 -14.79
C LYS A 249 -33.43 25.37 -16.29
N LEU A 250 -32.49 24.72 -16.96
CA LEU A 250 -32.26 24.92 -18.39
C LEU A 250 -33.35 24.23 -19.23
N ALA A 251 -34.08 25.01 -20.03
CA ALA A 251 -35.11 24.51 -20.94
C ALA A 251 -34.50 23.60 -22.03
N GLY A 252 -35.17 22.49 -22.34
CA GLY A 252 -34.72 21.52 -23.36
C GLY A 252 -33.68 20.48 -22.88
N SER A 253 -33.19 20.58 -21.64
CA SER A 253 -32.49 19.46 -20.99
C SER A 253 -33.50 18.40 -20.54
N HIS A 254 -33.10 17.14 -20.38
CA HIS A 254 -33.92 16.07 -19.77
C HIS A 254 -34.31 16.35 -18.29
N GLY A 255 -34.15 17.59 -17.81
CA GLY A 255 -34.92 18.13 -16.71
C GLY A 255 -34.16 18.33 -15.39
N ASN A 256 -32.85 18.11 -15.35
CA ASN A 256 -32.12 18.13 -14.07
C ASN A 256 -30.92 19.09 -14.04
N LEU A 257 -30.68 19.86 -15.11
CA LEU A 257 -29.59 20.83 -15.19
C LEU A 257 -30.06 22.23 -14.80
N TYR A 258 -29.38 22.82 -13.81
CA TYR A 258 -29.60 24.17 -13.34
C TYR A 258 -28.38 25.04 -13.61
N ILE A 259 -28.62 26.30 -13.99
CA ILE A 259 -27.59 27.25 -14.35
C ILE A 259 -27.78 28.58 -13.62
N ALA A 260 -26.68 29.24 -13.26
CA ALA A 260 -26.68 30.62 -12.76
C ALA A 260 -25.54 31.43 -13.40
N PRO A 261 -25.81 32.64 -13.92
CA PRO A 261 -24.77 33.50 -14.44
C PRO A 261 -23.86 33.99 -13.30
N TRP A 262 -22.57 34.13 -13.58
CA TRP A 262 -21.60 34.67 -12.63
C TRP A 262 -20.47 35.40 -13.35
N ASN A 263 -19.77 36.29 -12.64
CA ASN A 263 -18.56 36.92 -13.15
C ASN A 263 -17.33 36.09 -12.74
N ILE A 264 -16.86 35.20 -13.62
CA ILE A 264 -15.70 34.33 -13.35
C ILE A 264 -14.43 35.12 -13.01
N GLN A 265 -14.23 36.30 -13.61
CA GLN A 265 -13.04 37.13 -13.39
C GLN A 265 -12.97 37.70 -11.97
N ALA A 266 -14.12 37.86 -11.31
CA ALA A 266 -14.17 38.33 -9.92
C ALA A 266 -13.60 37.31 -8.91
N PHE A 267 -13.47 36.05 -9.32
CA PHE A 267 -12.97 34.95 -8.48
C PHE A 267 -11.59 34.45 -8.92
N GLU A 268 -10.83 35.27 -9.67
CA GLU A 268 -9.43 34.98 -9.98
C GLU A 268 -8.55 35.26 -8.77
N ASP A 269 -7.82 34.24 -8.31
CA ASP A 269 -6.95 34.32 -7.14
C ASP A 269 -5.78 33.32 -7.25
N PRO A 270 -4.57 33.66 -6.75
CA PRO A 270 -3.44 32.73 -6.70
C PRO A 270 -3.64 31.53 -5.75
N SER A 271 -4.50 31.63 -4.74
CA SER A 271 -4.84 30.52 -3.85
C SER A 271 -5.94 29.66 -4.48
N PRO A 272 -5.67 28.35 -4.69
CA PRO A 272 -6.62 27.44 -5.35
C PRO A 272 -7.78 26.98 -4.45
N ASP A 273 -7.75 27.34 -3.18
CA ASP A 273 -8.66 26.91 -2.11
C ASP A 273 -9.36 28.07 -1.38
N ARG A 274 -9.14 29.31 -1.81
CA ARG A 274 -9.77 30.51 -1.24
C ARG A 274 -11.31 30.52 -1.40
N PHE A 275 -11.78 30.22 -2.60
CA PHE A 275 -13.21 30.26 -2.90
C PHE A 275 -13.82 28.87 -2.90
N LEU A 276 -14.94 28.74 -2.17
CA LEU A 276 -15.65 27.48 -1.98
C LEU A 276 -17.07 27.60 -2.51
N LEU A 277 -17.42 26.75 -3.47
CA LEU A 277 -18.78 26.61 -4.00
C LEU A 277 -19.60 25.66 -3.12
N GLN A 278 -20.82 26.06 -2.81
CA GLN A 278 -21.85 25.22 -2.22
C GLN A 278 -23.16 25.43 -2.97
N ILE A 279 -23.87 24.35 -3.23
CA ILE A 279 -25.21 24.40 -3.83
C ILE A 279 -26.23 23.96 -2.77
N GLU A 280 -27.27 24.76 -2.57
CA GLU A 280 -28.37 24.47 -1.67
C GLU A 280 -29.65 24.25 -2.47
N VAL A 281 -30.35 23.15 -2.18
CA VAL A 281 -31.58 22.75 -2.87
C VAL A 281 -32.70 22.63 -1.86
N SER A 282 -33.81 23.31 -2.10
CA SER A 282 -35.01 23.21 -1.29
C SER A 282 -36.12 22.51 -2.07
N ASN A 283 -36.73 21.50 -1.45
CA ASN A 283 -37.84 20.76 -2.03
C ASN A 283 -39.20 21.32 -1.58
N ILE A 284 -40.27 20.81 -2.19
CA ILE A 284 -41.66 21.21 -1.87
C ILE A 284 -42.09 20.84 -0.44
N MET A 285 -41.40 19.89 0.19
CA MET A 285 -41.63 19.49 1.57
C MET A 285 -40.92 20.41 2.58
N GLY A 286 -40.28 21.48 2.13
CA GLY A 286 -39.55 22.43 2.98
C GLY A 286 -38.19 21.93 3.49
N ARG A 287 -37.71 20.79 3.00
CA ARG A 287 -36.38 20.26 3.35
C ARG A 287 -35.31 20.88 2.45
N SER A 288 -34.33 21.52 3.06
CA SER A 288 -33.11 21.97 2.37
C SER A 288 -32.02 20.90 2.45
N THR A 289 -31.31 20.72 1.33
CA THR A 289 -30.12 19.86 1.24
C THR A 289 -29.00 20.66 0.61
N ALA A 290 -27.86 20.76 1.29
CA ALA A 290 -26.68 21.45 0.79
C ALA A 290 -25.60 20.46 0.33
N SER A 291 -24.85 20.82 -0.71
CA SER A 291 -23.66 20.11 -1.11
C SER A 291 -22.51 20.34 -0.13
N GLU A 292 -21.47 19.51 -0.22
CA GLU A 292 -20.20 19.80 0.45
C GLU A 292 -19.56 21.06 -0.14
N HIS A 293 -18.80 21.78 0.69
CA HIS A 293 -18.00 22.91 0.23
C HIS A 293 -16.89 22.41 -0.70
N ARG A 294 -16.89 22.92 -1.94
CA ARG A 294 -15.96 22.50 -2.98
C ARG A 294 -15.05 23.66 -3.38
N PRO A 295 -13.73 23.55 -3.25
CA PRO A 295 -12.81 24.56 -3.75
C PRO A 295 -12.79 24.57 -5.27
N PHE A 296 -12.70 25.76 -5.84
CA PHE A 296 -12.47 25.94 -7.27
C PHE A 296 -11.39 26.99 -7.49
N SER A 297 -10.67 26.87 -8.61
CA SER A 297 -9.63 27.81 -9.00
C SER A 297 -9.87 28.23 -10.44
N VAL A 298 -10.08 29.53 -10.63
CA VAL A 298 -10.24 30.14 -11.96
C VAL A 298 -8.89 30.15 -12.71
N SER A 299 -7.78 30.35 -11.99
CA SER A 299 -6.42 30.33 -12.53
C SER A 299 -5.89 28.94 -12.85
N GLY A 300 -6.68 27.89 -12.61
CA GLY A 300 -6.28 26.51 -12.91
C GLY A 300 -5.19 25.95 -12.00
N ILE A 301 -4.99 26.54 -10.82
CA ILE A 301 -4.02 26.03 -9.85
C ILE A 301 -4.71 24.91 -9.06
N PRO A 302 -4.08 23.73 -8.91
CA PRO A 302 -4.70 22.64 -8.18
C PRO A 302 -4.60 22.85 -6.67
N ALA A 303 -5.71 22.67 -5.96
CA ALA A 303 -5.72 22.65 -4.50
C ALA A 303 -5.16 21.32 -3.98
N LYS A 304 -4.51 21.36 -2.82
CA LYS A 304 -3.96 20.15 -2.19
C LYS A 304 -5.09 19.32 -1.60
N VAL A 305 -5.03 18.00 -1.81
CA VAL A 305 -5.87 17.05 -1.07
C VAL A 305 -5.02 16.46 0.06
N PRO A 306 -5.59 16.20 1.25
CA PRO A 306 -4.87 15.45 2.27
C PRO A 306 -4.61 14.02 1.78
N TRP A 307 -3.33 13.63 1.72
CA TRP A 307 -2.89 12.29 1.37
C TRP A 307 -2.26 11.62 2.59
N GLY A 308 -2.93 10.59 3.13
CA GLY A 308 -2.45 9.86 4.30
C GLY A 308 -1.51 8.71 3.92
N TRP A 309 -0.96 8.08 4.96
CA TRP A 309 -0.11 6.90 4.80
C TRP A 309 -0.86 5.72 4.18
N LYS A 310 -2.16 5.56 4.45
CA LYS A 310 -2.97 4.47 3.87
C LYS A 310 -3.13 4.64 2.36
N GLU A 311 -3.47 5.85 1.92
CA GLU A 311 -3.56 6.21 0.51
C GLU A 311 -2.19 6.04 -0.17
N PHE A 312 -1.10 6.41 0.50
CA PHE A 312 0.26 6.22 -0.01
C PHE A 312 0.64 4.75 -0.22
N PHE A 313 0.46 3.90 0.79
CA PHE A 313 0.79 2.48 0.65
C PHE A 313 -0.03 1.78 -0.43
N VAL A 314 -1.26 2.23 -0.66
CA VAL A 314 -2.19 1.55 -1.54
C VAL A 314 -2.12 2.08 -2.98
N MET A 315 -2.08 3.40 -3.17
CA MET A 315 -2.06 4.02 -4.50
C MET A 315 -0.68 4.55 -4.89
N GLY A 316 0.15 4.95 -3.93
CA GLY A 316 1.45 5.58 -4.18
C GLY A 316 2.62 4.60 -4.38
N CYS A 317 2.51 3.36 -3.91
CA CYS A 317 3.52 2.31 -4.08
C CYS A 317 3.21 1.46 -5.31
N GLN A 318 4.18 1.31 -6.23
CA GLN A 318 4.10 0.32 -7.31
C GLN A 318 4.57 -1.04 -6.82
N TRP A 319 3.64 -1.83 -6.27
CA TRP A 319 3.97 -3.08 -5.57
C TRP A 319 4.65 -4.13 -6.43
N ASP A 320 4.31 -4.20 -7.72
CA ASP A 320 4.96 -5.08 -8.70
C ASP A 320 6.48 -4.83 -8.77
N SER A 321 6.86 -3.58 -9.02
CA SER A 321 8.26 -3.19 -9.11
C SER A 321 8.98 -3.22 -7.75
N LEU A 322 8.25 -3.10 -6.64
CA LEU A 322 8.82 -3.12 -5.28
C LEU A 322 9.05 -4.52 -4.72
N TYR A 323 8.35 -5.54 -5.22
CA TYR A 323 8.39 -6.88 -4.65
C TYR A 323 9.81 -7.46 -4.58
N TYR A 324 10.52 -7.50 -5.71
CA TYR A 324 11.87 -8.04 -5.78
C TYR A 324 12.90 -7.22 -4.98
N PRO A 325 12.94 -5.87 -5.07
CA PRO A 325 13.78 -5.06 -4.19
C PRO A 325 13.57 -5.34 -2.71
N ILE A 326 12.32 -5.38 -2.23
CA ILE A 326 12.01 -5.66 -0.82
C ILE A 326 12.51 -7.05 -0.42
N LEU A 327 12.26 -8.06 -1.26
CA LEU A 327 12.72 -9.43 -1.04
C LEU A 327 14.24 -9.50 -0.90
N TRP A 328 14.99 -8.93 -1.85
CA TRP A 328 16.45 -9.00 -1.83
C TRP A 328 17.05 -8.15 -0.73
N CYS A 329 16.48 -6.99 -0.41
CA CYS A 329 16.89 -6.20 0.76
C CYS A 329 16.72 -6.99 2.06
N PHE A 330 15.63 -7.74 2.22
CA PHE A 330 15.44 -8.63 3.36
C PHE A 330 16.56 -9.69 3.44
N TYR A 331 16.85 -10.39 2.34
CA TYR A 331 17.89 -11.41 2.32
C TYR A 331 19.27 -10.84 2.59
N LEU A 332 19.63 -9.73 1.95
CA LEU A 332 20.91 -9.05 2.18
C LEU A 332 21.06 -8.66 3.64
N LEU A 333 20.03 -8.08 4.26
CA LEU A 333 20.07 -7.67 5.67
C LEU A 333 20.18 -8.87 6.61
N VAL A 334 19.32 -9.88 6.45
CA VAL A 334 19.28 -11.04 7.35
C VAL A 334 20.54 -11.92 7.21
N LEU A 335 20.99 -12.20 5.99
CA LEU A 335 22.21 -12.97 5.79
C LEU A 335 23.44 -12.20 6.29
N SER A 336 23.50 -10.88 6.10
CA SER A 336 24.58 -10.05 6.65
C SER A 336 24.61 -10.15 8.18
N ILE A 337 23.46 -10.03 8.84
CA ILE A 337 23.33 -10.18 10.31
C ILE A 337 23.80 -11.56 10.78
N LEU A 338 23.52 -12.63 10.03
CA LEU A 338 23.84 -14.00 10.46
C LEU A 338 25.27 -14.45 10.12
N LEU A 339 25.84 -13.97 9.01
CA LEU A 339 27.11 -14.47 8.47
C LEU A 339 28.30 -13.56 8.77
N ILE A 340 28.16 -12.23 8.68
CA ILE A 340 29.27 -11.29 8.89
C ILE A 340 29.84 -11.41 10.31
N PRO A 341 29.02 -11.40 11.39
CA PRO A 341 29.55 -11.56 12.74
C PRO A 341 30.25 -12.90 12.94
N LYS A 342 29.81 -13.97 12.25
CA LYS A 342 30.44 -15.29 12.33
C LYS A 342 31.85 -15.25 11.75
N ALA A 343 32.00 -14.63 10.58
CA ALA A 343 33.31 -14.45 9.96
C ALA A 343 34.23 -13.62 10.88
N LEU A 344 33.76 -12.45 11.34
CA LEU A 344 34.54 -11.56 12.21
C LEU A 344 34.96 -12.23 13.53
N LEU A 345 34.05 -12.98 14.18
CA LEU A 345 34.35 -13.72 15.40
C LEU A 345 35.27 -14.93 15.15
N SER A 346 35.20 -15.57 13.97
CA SER A 346 36.11 -16.66 13.62
C SER A 346 37.53 -16.18 13.35
N PHE A 347 37.70 -14.96 12.81
CA PHE A 347 39.02 -14.36 12.58
C PHE A 347 39.58 -13.69 13.85
N SER A 348 38.71 -13.26 14.77
CA SER A 348 39.11 -12.70 16.05
C SER A 348 39.41 -13.81 17.06
N ARG A 349 40.65 -13.93 17.54
CA ARG A 349 40.99 -14.82 18.67
C ARG A 349 40.38 -14.38 20.02
N ARG A 350 39.58 -13.31 20.05
CA ARG A 350 38.98 -12.75 21.27
C ARG A 350 37.65 -13.43 21.57
N GLN A 351 37.57 -14.07 22.75
CA GLN A 351 36.29 -14.54 23.29
C GLN A 351 35.53 -13.37 23.93
N TYR A 352 34.35 -13.06 23.39
CA TYR A 352 33.47 -12.02 23.94
C TYR A 352 32.47 -12.67 24.91
N THR A 353 32.68 -12.49 26.21
CA THR A 353 31.79 -12.98 27.28
C THR A 353 30.92 -11.85 27.82
N TYR A 354 29.85 -12.19 28.56
CA TYR A 354 28.99 -11.19 29.20
C TYR A 354 29.79 -10.31 30.18
N LYS A 355 30.84 -10.87 30.80
CA LYS A 355 31.79 -10.12 31.64
C LYS A 355 32.50 -8.99 30.88
N ASN A 356 32.92 -9.23 29.63
CA ASN A 356 33.58 -8.22 28.79
C ASN A 356 32.62 -7.09 28.40
N PHE A 357 31.35 -7.41 28.12
CA PHE A 357 30.31 -6.40 27.90
C PHE A 357 30.00 -5.59 29.16
N LYS A 358 29.93 -6.25 30.33
CA LYS A 358 29.70 -5.57 31.61
C LYS A 358 30.86 -4.64 31.99
N ALA A 359 32.09 -5.04 31.68
CA ALA A 359 33.30 -4.24 31.91
C ALA A 359 33.41 -3.06 30.92
N ASN A 360 33.00 -3.25 29.67
CA ASN A 360 33.05 -2.23 28.63
C ASN A 360 31.72 -2.20 27.85
N LYS A 361 30.82 -1.30 28.28
CA LYS A 361 29.41 -1.15 27.84
C LYS A 361 29.23 -0.64 26.39
N SER A 362 30.14 -1.00 25.49
CA SER A 362 30.04 -0.65 24.07
C SER A 362 28.98 -1.48 23.37
N LEU A 363 28.21 -0.84 22.47
CA LEU A 363 27.21 -1.50 21.61
C LEU A 363 27.84 -2.62 20.76
N ILE A 364 29.07 -2.41 20.28
CA ILE A 364 29.80 -3.40 19.47
C ILE A 364 30.10 -4.65 20.31
N ASN A 365 30.52 -4.47 21.56
CA ASN A 365 30.79 -5.58 22.47
C ASN A 365 29.50 -6.35 22.84
N GLY A 366 28.39 -5.63 23.03
CA GLY A 366 27.08 -6.23 23.31
C GLY A 366 26.58 -7.08 22.14
N LEU A 367 26.61 -6.53 20.92
CA LEU A 367 26.24 -7.27 19.72
C LEU A 367 27.15 -8.49 19.49
N SER A 368 28.46 -8.31 19.63
CA SER A 368 29.44 -9.39 19.44
C SER A 368 29.24 -10.54 20.43
N TRP A 369 28.87 -10.22 21.68
CA TRP A 369 28.50 -11.22 22.68
C TRP A 369 27.20 -11.96 22.31
N ILE A 370 26.13 -11.25 21.90
CA ILE A 370 24.87 -11.89 21.46
C ILE A 370 25.12 -12.87 20.30
N PHE A 371 25.93 -12.48 19.31
CA PHE A 371 26.28 -13.36 18.19
C PHE A 371 27.15 -14.54 18.64
N THR A 372 28.09 -14.34 19.57
CA THR A 372 28.88 -15.43 20.15
C THR A 372 27.96 -16.48 20.78
N GLU A 373 26.95 -16.05 21.54
CA GLU A 373 25.98 -16.96 22.15
C GLU A 373 25.08 -17.65 21.12
N LEU A 374 24.68 -16.97 20.05
CA LEU A 374 23.95 -17.59 18.94
C LEU A 374 24.78 -18.73 18.31
N TYR A 375 26.08 -18.51 18.07
CA TYR A 375 26.97 -19.51 17.49
C TYR A 375 27.28 -20.67 18.45
N ASN A 376 27.09 -20.49 19.76
CA ASN A 376 27.10 -21.57 20.76
C ASN A 376 25.87 -22.50 20.65
N VAL A 377 24.90 -22.20 19.78
CA VAL A 377 23.76 -23.06 19.41
C VAL A 377 23.85 -23.41 17.91
N PRO A 378 24.88 -24.17 17.47
CA PRO A 378 25.23 -24.31 16.06
C PRO A 378 24.13 -24.96 15.20
N VAL A 379 23.35 -25.87 15.78
CA VAL A 379 22.23 -26.53 15.10
C VAL A 379 21.12 -25.52 14.78
N ALA A 380 20.75 -24.64 15.73
CA ALA A 380 19.69 -23.65 15.50
C ALA A 380 20.11 -22.65 14.43
N TRP A 381 21.34 -22.14 14.51
CA TRP A 381 21.90 -21.25 13.50
C TRP A 381 21.95 -21.91 12.11
N CYS A 382 22.44 -23.16 12.03
CA CYS A 382 22.53 -23.88 10.76
C CYS A 382 21.15 -24.11 10.15
N CYS A 383 20.16 -24.51 10.94
CA CYS A 383 18.79 -24.70 10.49
C CYS A 383 18.16 -23.40 9.97
N VAL A 384 18.39 -22.25 10.64
CA VAL A 384 17.91 -20.94 10.16
C VAL A 384 18.53 -20.60 8.81
N VAL A 385 19.85 -20.73 8.66
CA VAL A 385 20.55 -20.42 7.41
C VAL A 385 20.09 -21.35 6.29
N ALA A 386 20.02 -22.67 6.55
CA ALA A 386 19.54 -23.66 5.60
C ALA A 386 18.08 -23.37 5.18
N TYR A 387 17.23 -22.94 6.11
CA TYR A 387 15.85 -22.57 5.81
C TYR A 387 15.76 -21.34 4.91
N LEU A 388 16.60 -20.32 5.12
CA LEU A 388 16.66 -19.16 4.22
C LEU A 388 17.05 -19.57 2.78
N PHE A 389 18.02 -20.48 2.62
CA PHE A 389 18.36 -21.02 1.30
C PHE A 389 17.24 -21.85 0.70
N TYR A 390 16.57 -22.68 1.51
CA TYR A 390 15.40 -23.47 1.07
C TYR A 390 14.31 -22.56 0.49
N LEU A 391 14.01 -21.41 1.11
CA LEU A 391 12.99 -20.48 0.61
C LEU A 391 13.33 -19.84 -0.75
N VAL A 392 14.59 -19.85 -1.19
CA VAL A 392 14.99 -19.34 -2.51
C VAL A 392 15.16 -20.46 -3.52
N LEU A 393 15.73 -21.58 -3.10
CA LEU A 393 16.16 -22.66 -3.99
C LEU A 393 15.08 -23.71 -4.23
N CYS A 394 14.14 -23.87 -3.30
CA CYS A 394 13.16 -24.95 -3.32
C CYS A 394 11.73 -24.42 -3.40
N PRO A 395 10.80 -25.23 -3.93
CA PRO A 395 9.38 -24.96 -3.83
C PRO A 395 8.91 -24.91 -2.38
N TRP A 396 8.05 -23.93 -2.06
CA TRP A 396 7.51 -23.75 -0.71
C TRP A 396 6.40 -24.74 -0.42
N PHE A 397 5.46 -24.89 -1.36
CA PHE A 397 4.34 -25.82 -1.25
C PHE A 397 3.73 -26.16 -2.61
N TYR A 398 3.01 -27.28 -2.66
CA TYR A 398 2.33 -27.83 -3.83
C TYR A 398 0.82 -27.90 -3.62
N GLY A 399 0.04 -27.34 -4.54
CA GLY A 399 -1.41 -27.21 -4.38
C GLY A 399 -2.18 -27.00 -5.66
N GLN A 400 -3.51 -27.08 -5.55
CA GLN A 400 -4.42 -26.79 -6.65
C GLN A 400 -4.63 -25.29 -6.75
N VAL A 401 -4.11 -24.69 -7.82
CA VAL A 401 -4.08 -23.23 -8.00
C VAL A 401 -5.24 -22.72 -8.82
N PHE A 402 -5.68 -23.51 -9.78
CA PHE A 402 -6.78 -23.16 -10.66
C PHE A 402 -8.13 -23.53 -10.02
N THR A 403 -9.13 -22.70 -10.27
CA THR A 403 -10.52 -22.97 -9.87
C THR A 403 -11.09 -24.15 -10.66
N GLU A 404 -10.73 -24.23 -11.95
CA GLU A 404 -11.14 -25.29 -12.87
C GLU A 404 -9.94 -26.19 -13.22
N GLY A 405 -10.12 -27.51 -13.13
CA GLY A 405 -9.07 -28.50 -13.41
C GLY A 405 -8.38 -29.08 -12.15
N ARG A 406 -7.83 -30.30 -12.28
CA ARG A 406 -7.08 -31.00 -11.21
C ARG A 406 -5.58 -30.76 -11.26
N GLU A 407 -5.12 -29.86 -12.13
CA GLU A 407 -3.69 -29.56 -12.25
C GLU A 407 -3.19 -28.85 -10.99
N ARG A 408 -2.11 -29.39 -10.46
CA ARG A 408 -1.46 -28.89 -9.26
C ARG A 408 -0.14 -28.25 -9.65
N ALA A 409 0.13 -27.08 -9.08
CA ALA A 409 1.33 -26.31 -9.30
C ALA A 409 2.12 -26.19 -8.00
N TYR A 410 3.41 -25.90 -8.11
CA TYR A 410 4.24 -25.58 -6.95
C TYR A 410 4.53 -24.08 -6.89
N MET A 411 4.54 -23.54 -5.66
CA MET A 411 4.84 -22.12 -5.44
C MET A 411 6.33 -21.93 -5.15
N THR A 412 6.91 -20.92 -5.79
CA THR A 412 8.24 -20.40 -5.48
C THR A 412 8.14 -18.94 -5.06
N TYR A 413 9.25 -18.34 -4.64
CA TYR A 413 9.30 -16.90 -4.39
C TYR A 413 9.05 -16.07 -5.68
N ARG A 414 9.22 -16.65 -6.87
CA ARG A 414 9.00 -15.96 -8.15
C ARG A 414 7.56 -16.05 -8.66
N GLY A 415 6.75 -16.96 -8.13
CA GLY A 415 5.45 -17.28 -8.68
C GLY A 415 5.13 -18.76 -8.62
N TRP A 416 3.97 -19.12 -9.14
CA TRP A 416 3.50 -20.49 -9.34
C TRP A 416 4.02 -21.07 -10.64
N VAL A 417 4.34 -22.37 -10.62
CA VAL A 417 4.79 -23.12 -11.80
C VAL A 417 3.89 -24.35 -11.96
N SER A 418 3.15 -24.43 -13.07
CA SER A 418 2.22 -25.54 -13.37
C SER A 418 2.75 -26.46 -14.48
N SER A 419 3.31 -25.90 -15.55
CA SER A 419 3.84 -26.65 -16.70
C SER A 419 4.96 -25.88 -17.41
N PHE A 420 5.73 -26.58 -18.25
CA PHE A 420 6.70 -25.94 -19.15
C PHE A 420 5.96 -25.36 -20.35
N ASN A 421 6.32 -24.16 -20.79
CA ASN A 421 5.74 -23.58 -22.01
C ASN A 421 6.12 -24.41 -23.23
N ASN A 422 5.41 -24.19 -24.35
CA ASN A 422 5.72 -24.75 -25.68
C ASN A 422 7.18 -24.53 -26.13
N LEU A 423 7.90 -23.60 -25.47
CA LEU A 423 9.31 -23.26 -25.71
C LEU A 423 10.28 -23.86 -24.67
N GLY A 424 9.83 -24.73 -23.77
CA GLY A 424 10.63 -25.35 -22.70
C GLY A 424 11.02 -24.43 -21.54
N ARG A 425 10.52 -23.19 -21.49
CA ARG A 425 10.78 -22.25 -20.38
C ARG A 425 9.71 -22.35 -19.28
N LEU A 426 10.15 -22.17 -18.04
CA LEU A 426 9.29 -22.06 -16.85
C LEU A 426 8.49 -20.75 -16.92
N GLU A 427 7.17 -20.84 -17.05
CA GLU A 427 6.28 -19.68 -16.88
C GLU A 427 5.92 -19.53 -15.40
N PHE A 428 6.23 -18.35 -14.86
CA PHE A 428 5.87 -18.00 -13.50
C PHE A 428 4.53 -17.25 -13.55
N LEU A 429 3.50 -17.93 -13.08
CA LEU A 429 2.17 -17.35 -12.96
C LEU A 429 1.98 -16.73 -11.58
N GLY A 430 1.14 -15.70 -11.47
CA GLY A 430 0.88 -15.03 -10.20
C GLY A 430 2.09 -14.29 -9.63
N SER A 431 2.99 -13.80 -10.49
CA SER A 431 4.04 -12.84 -10.14
C SER A 431 3.52 -11.45 -10.47
N PRO A 432 3.39 -10.51 -9.51
CA PRO A 432 3.94 -10.51 -8.16
C PRO A 432 2.99 -10.99 -7.05
N ASP A 433 1.82 -11.57 -7.35
CA ASP A 433 0.78 -11.93 -6.37
C ASP A 433 1.28 -12.76 -5.19
N VAL A 434 2.24 -13.65 -5.40
CA VAL A 434 2.89 -14.46 -4.35
C VAL A 434 3.48 -13.61 -3.21
N MET A 435 3.71 -12.31 -3.43
CA MET A 435 4.09 -11.33 -2.41
C MET A 435 3.22 -11.40 -1.16
N VAL A 436 1.91 -11.65 -1.29
CA VAL A 436 0.97 -11.74 -0.15
C VAL A 436 1.23 -12.92 0.77
N VAL A 437 1.98 -13.91 0.30
CA VAL A 437 2.43 -15.07 1.08
C VAL A 437 3.88 -14.88 1.50
N VAL A 438 4.74 -14.48 0.56
CA VAL A 438 6.18 -14.38 0.75
C VAL A 438 6.54 -13.30 1.77
N LEU A 439 6.11 -12.05 1.59
CA LEU A 439 6.50 -10.97 2.50
C LEU A 439 5.97 -11.17 3.92
N PRO A 440 4.69 -11.54 4.14
CA PRO A 440 4.23 -11.79 5.50
C PRO A 440 4.96 -12.94 6.19
N HIS A 441 5.35 -13.98 5.46
CA HIS A 441 6.16 -15.07 6.03
C HIS A 441 7.55 -14.57 6.46
N LEU A 442 8.24 -13.84 5.59
CA LEU A 442 9.58 -13.32 5.89
C LEU A 442 9.57 -12.34 7.07
N PHE A 443 8.64 -11.37 7.08
CA PHE A 443 8.62 -10.29 8.07
C PHE A 443 7.89 -10.63 9.38
N PHE A 444 6.86 -11.49 9.37
CA PHE A 444 6.09 -11.82 10.57
C PHE A 444 6.38 -13.21 11.15
N VAL A 445 7.11 -14.07 10.43
CA VAL A 445 7.48 -15.40 10.93
C VAL A 445 9.00 -15.54 11.02
N VAL A 446 9.71 -15.40 9.91
CA VAL A 446 11.16 -15.68 9.85
C VAL A 446 11.97 -14.66 10.66
N LEU A 447 11.81 -13.36 10.40
CA LEU A 447 12.56 -12.32 11.11
C LEU A 447 12.30 -12.34 12.62
N PRO A 448 11.04 -12.38 13.11
CA PRO A 448 10.77 -12.50 14.55
C PRO A 448 11.33 -13.79 15.16
N ALA A 449 11.31 -14.91 14.45
CA ALA A 449 11.91 -16.15 14.92
C ALA A 449 13.42 -16.03 15.09
N ILE A 450 14.12 -15.44 14.12
CA ILE A 450 15.57 -15.17 14.21
C ILE A 450 15.88 -14.28 15.41
N MET A 451 15.14 -13.19 15.58
CA MET A 451 15.30 -12.29 16.74
C MET A 451 15.07 -13.04 18.06
N THR A 452 14.01 -13.85 18.14
CA THR A 452 13.69 -14.64 19.34
C THR A 452 14.78 -15.66 19.67
N ILE A 453 15.33 -16.34 18.66
CA ILE A 453 16.45 -17.30 18.82
C ILE A 453 17.69 -16.58 19.34
N MET A 454 18.04 -15.41 18.81
CA MET A 454 19.18 -14.62 19.28
C MET A 454 19.03 -14.20 20.74
N VAL A 455 17.84 -13.72 21.14
CA VAL A 455 17.60 -13.31 22.53
C VAL A 455 17.58 -14.52 23.48
N LEU A 456 17.01 -15.66 23.07
CA LEU A 456 17.05 -16.91 23.86
C LEU A 456 18.49 -17.42 24.05
N ALA A 457 19.33 -17.32 23.02
CA ALA A 457 20.73 -17.69 23.11
C ALA A 457 21.49 -16.77 24.07
N ALA A 458 21.30 -15.45 23.93
CA ALA A 458 21.92 -14.44 24.79
C ALA A 458 21.49 -14.58 26.27
N GLU A 459 20.20 -14.81 26.54
CA GLU A 459 19.67 -15.06 27.90
C GLU A 459 20.36 -16.27 28.56
N ASN A 460 20.48 -17.37 27.82
CA ASN A 460 21.19 -18.55 28.30
C ASN A 460 22.70 -18.29 28.53
N GLY A 461 23.33 -17.45 27.71
CA GLY A 461 24.70 -16.97 27.93
C GLY A 461 24.86 -16.20 29.24
N MET A 462 23.97 -15.23 29.50
CA MET A 462 23.96 -14.48 30.77
C MET A 462 23.80 -15.41 31.98
N TYR A 463 22.89 -16.38 31.87
CA TYR A 463 22.61 -17.30 32.96
C TYR A 463 23.81 -18.23 33.25
N ARG A 464 24.51 -18.70 32.20
CA ARG A 464 25.75 -19.49 32.35
C ARG A 464 26.85 -18.70 33.05
N ASP A 465 27.11 -17.46 32.62
CA ASP A 465 28.13 -16.61 33.25
C ASP A 465 27.79 -16.27 34.71
N TYR A 466 26.50 -16.11 35.01
CA TYR A 466 26.01 -15.96 36.37
C TYR A 466 26.27 -17.22 37.23
N LEU A 467 25.97 -18.42 36.72
CA LEU A 467 26.24 -19.67 37.43
C LEU A 467 27.73 -19.89 37.71
N LEU A 468 28.59 -19.60 36.73
CA LEU A 468 30.04 -19.67 36.90
C LEU A 468 30.52 -18.70 38.01
N SER A 469 29.89 -17.52 38.13
CA SER A 469 30.22 -16.58 39.21
C SER A 469 29.82 -17.07 40.61
N LEU A 470 28.72 -17.84 40.74
CA LEU A 470 28.36 -18.48 42.01
C LEU A 470 29.31 -19.62 42.37
N SER A 471 29.69 -20.45 41.39
CA SER A 471 30.58 -21.58 41.62
C SER A 471 32.00 -21.15 41.98
N SER A 472 32.49 -20.04 41.41
CA SER A 472 33.84 -19.53 41.73
C SER A 472 33.90 -19.02 43.17
N LYS A 473 32.86 -18.31 43.64
CA LYS A 473 32.80 -17.84 45.03
C LYS A 473 32.81 -18.95 46.08
N LYS A 474 32.19 -20.10 45.78
CA LYS A 474 32.10 -21.23 46.73
C LYS A 474 33.43 -22.00 46.87
N LYS A 475 34.38 -21.80 45.96
CA LYS A 475 35.69 -22.48 45.97
C LYS A 475 36.75 -21.70 46.74
N ASP A 476 36.62 -20.38 46.78
CA ASP A 476 37.55 -19.48 47.49
C ASP A 476 37.29 -19.42 49.01
N ASP A 477 36.11 -19.86 49.47
CA ASP A 477 35.75 -19.90 50.90
C ASP A 477 36.34 -21.12 51.65
N TYR A 478 37.12 -21.99 51.00
CA TYR A 478 37.73 -23.18 51.61
C TYR A 478 39.22 -23.04 51.97
N ASP A 479 39.85 -21.90 51.67
CA ASP A 479 41.24 -21.63 52.06
C ASP A 479 41.35 -20.37 52.94
N GLY A 480 41.69 -20.59 54.22
CA GLY A 480 42.42 -19.61 55.04
C GLY A 480 41.61 -18.55 55.79
N GLN A 481 41.59 -18.67 57.12
CA GLN A 481 41.16 -17.65 58.07
C GLN A 481 41.94 -16.32 57.93
N TYR A 482 41.25 -15.17 57.93
CA TYR A 482 41.32 -14.11 58.95
C TYR A 482 40.38 -12.93 58.59
N LYS A 483 39.83 -12.28 59.62
CA LYS A 483 38.74 -11.28 59.61
C LYS A 483 39.00 -10.02 58.76
N ASP A 484 37.96 -9.49 58.11
CA ASP A 484 37.41 -8.17 58.48
C ASP A 484 36.05 -7.86 57.83
N SER A 485 35.29 -7.04 58.55
CA SER A 485 33.88 -6.68 58.38
C SER A 485 33.47 -6.19 56.98
N ALA A 486 32.48 -6.84 56.37
CA ALA A 486 31.66 -6.28 55.30
C ALA A 486 30.17 -6.62 55.52
N LEU A 487 29.32 -5.59 55.58
CA LEU A 487 27.86 -5.71 55.77
C LEU A 487 27.21 -6.73 54.79
N PRO A 488 26.38 -7.67 55.29
CA PRO A 488 25.61 -8.56 54.44
C PRO A 488 24.29 -7.89 54.05
N GLY A 489 24.25 -7.11 52.96
CA GLY A 489 23.00 -6.43 52.58
C GLY A 489 22.77 -6.09 51.10
N SER A 490 23.81 -5.88 50.28
CA SER A 490 23.62 -5.32 48.94
C SER A 490 23.80 -6.30 47.78
N SER A 491 24.38 -7.48 48.01
CA SER A 491 24.62 -8.46 46.95
C SER A 491 23.42 -9.39 46.73
N ILE A 492 22.71 -9.78 47.79
CA ILE A 492 21.57 -10.69 47.73
C ILE A 492 20.38 -10.06 46.98
N SER A 493 20.12 -8.76 47.16
CA SER A 493 19.05 -8.06 46.44
C SER A 493 19.31 -7.98 44.93
N LYS A 494 20.51 -7.61 44.51
CA LYS A 494 20.93 -7.57 43.08
C LYS A 494 20.92 -8.95 42.43
N THR A 495 21.29 -9.98 43.20
CA THR A 495 21.31 -11.40 42.78
C THR A 495 19.88 -11.91 42.53
N SER A 496 18.95 -11.58 43.43
CA SER A 496 17.52 -11.92 43.27
C SER A 496 16.89 -11.21 42.06
N GLN A 497 17.28 -9.96 41.80
CA GLN A 497 16.72 -9.14 40.73
C GLN A 497 17.13 -9.63 39.33
N ILE A 498 18.35 -10.14 39.15
CA ILE A 498 18.82 -10.73 37.89
C ILE A 498 18.13 -12.08 37.60
N ILE A 499 17.99 -12.94 38.62
CA ILE A 499 17.26 -14.22 38.48
C ILE A 499 15.78 -13.97 38.17
N LEU A 500 15.15 -12.99 38.83
CA LEU A 500 13.77 -12.62 38.53
C LEU A 500 13.66 -12.10 37.09
N CYS A 501 14.51 -11.15 36.71
CA CYS A 501 14.47 -10.53 35.38
C CYS A 501 14.70 -11.56 34.25
N GLY A 502 15.69 -12.46 34.39
CA GLY A 502 15.91 -13.55 33.43
C GLY A 502 14.72 -14.52 33.32
N ARG A 503 14.09 -14.88 34.45
CA ARG A 503 12.87 -15.71 34.47
C ARG A 503 11.68 -15.04 33.76
N TRP A 504 11.51 -13.73 33.94
CA TRP A 504 10.45 -12.96 33.27
C TRP A 504 10.71 -12.82 31.76
N ILE A 505 11.94 -12.51 31.37
CA ILE A 505 12.35 -12.43 29.95
C ILE A 505 12.12 -13.77 29.26
N ARG A 506 12.52 -14.89 29.87
CA ARG A 506 12.32 -16.22 29.29
C ARG A 506 10.83 -16.56 29.13
N LYS A 507 9.99 -16.29 30.14
CA LYS A 507 8.53 -16.46 30.03
C LYS A 507 7.95 -15.62 28.88
N LEU A 508 8.39 -14.37 28.74
CA LEU A 508 7.99 -13.51 27.63
C LEU A 508 8.40 -14.11 26.27
N LEU A 509 9.64 -14.59 26.13
CA LEU A 509 10.14 -15.22 24.89
C LEU A 509 9.39 -16.51 24.53
N LEU A 510 8.94 -17.28 25.53
CA LEU A 510 8.06 -18.45 25.29
C LEU A 510 6.71 -18.02 24.74
N VAL A 511 6.10 -16.98 25.30
CA VAL A 511 4.84 -16.40 24.80
C VAL A 511 5.01 -15.88 23.37
N VAL A 512 6.11 -15.17 23.09
CA VAL A 512 6.43 -14.68 21.75
C VAL A 512 6.65 -15.85 20.77
N SER A 513 7.37 -16.90 21.16
CA SER A 513 7.60 -18.09 20.32
C SER A 513 6.29 -18.82 20.00
N LEU A 514 5.38 -18.91 20.98
CA LEU A 514 4.05 -19.47 20.79
C LEU A 514 3.21 -18.58 19.86
N ALA A 515 3.26 -17.27 20.01
CA ALA A 515 2.56 -16.32 19.14
C ALA A 515 3.05 -16.39 17.68
N ILE A 516 4.37 -16.50 17.45
CA ILE A 516 4.96 -16.70 16.12
C ILE A 516 4.46 -18.01 15.52
N SER A 517 4.55 -19.12 16.27
CA SER A 517 4.11 -20.43 15.81
C SER A 517 2.61 -20.47 15.51
N TRP A 518 1.79 -19.87 16.37
CA TRP A 518 0.35 -19.74 16.18
C TRP A 518 0.02 -18.94 14.92
N LYS A 519 0.67 -17.79 14.72
CA LYS A 519 0.48 -16.96 13.53
C LYS A 519 0.87 -17.70 12.25
N HIS A 520 1.99 -18.43 12.29
CA HIS A 520 2.46 -19.27 11.18
C HIS A 520 1.46 -20.38 10.84
N PHE A 521 1.01 -21.16 11.83
CA PHE A 521 0.03 -22.22 11.60
C PHE A 521 -1.31 -21.68 11.08
N LYS A 522 -1.75 -20.50 11.54
CA LYS A 522 -2.94 -19.84 10.98
C LYS A 522 -2.77 -19.48 9.50
N ASN A 523 -1.59 -19.01 9.10
CA ASN A 523 -1.28 -18.76 7.69
C ASN A 523 -1.24 -20.07 6.89
N CYS A 524 -0.58 -21.12 7.40
CA CYS A 524 -0.58 -22.45 6.78
C CYS A 524 -1.99 -23.01 6.62
N ALA A 525 -2.86 -22.88 7.62
CA ALA A 525 -4.24 -23.33 7.57
C ALA A 525 -5.05 -22.56 6.51
N ALA A 526 -4.83 -21.25 6.39
CA ALA A 526 -5.45 -20.44 5.34
C ALA A 526 -5.02 -20.89 3.94
N LEU A 527 -3.72 -21.13 3.74
CA LEU A 527 -3.19 -21.66 2.47
C LEU A 527 -3.71 -23.06 2.16
N THR A 528 -3.75 -23.94 3.17
CA THR A 528 -4.29 -25.31 3.05
C THR A 528 -5.72 -25.29 2.53
N LYS A 529 -6.56 -24.42 3.10
CA LYS A 529 -7.95 -24.24 2.68
C LYS A 529 -8.05 -23.63 1.28
N ALA A 530 -7.17 -22.69 0.96
CA ALA A 530 -7.20 -21.95 -0.29
C ALA A 530 -6.82 -22.82 -1.50
N TYR A 531 -5.80 -23.67 -1.36
CA TYR A 531 -5.22 -24.45 -2.46
C TYR A 531 -5.42 -25.98 -2.32
N GLU A 532 -6.35 -26.41 -1.46
CA GLU A 532 -6.68 -27.83 -1.22
C GLU A 532 -5.43 -28.70 -0.97
N MET A 533 -4.60 -28.28 -0.03
CA MET A 533 -3.34 -28.93 0.26
C MET A 533 -3.41 -29.84 1.49
N ASN A 534 -2.43 -30.72 1.66
CA ASN A 534 -2.17 -31.39 2.92
C ASN A 534 -0.83 -30.89 3.48
N PRO A 535 -0.78 -30.26 4.67
CA PRO A 535 0.44 -29.66 5.21
C PRO A 535 1.56 -30.66 5.52
N ILE A 536 1.22 -31.93 5.75
CA ILE A 536 2.18 -32.99 6.05
C ILE A 536 2.82 -33.52 4.75
N ILE A 537 2.02 -33.67 3.70
CA ILE A 537 2.47 -34.29 2.45
C ILE A 537 3.02 -33.25 1.48
N HIS A 538 2.32 -32.12 1.33
CA HIS A 538 2.59 -31.17 0.26
C HIS A 538 3.60 -30.08 0.65
N PHE A 539 3.81 -29.83 1.95
CA PHE A 539 4.75 -28.80 2.43
C PHE A 539 5.21 -28.94 3.90
N PRO A 540 5.81 -30.09 4.26
CA PRO A 540 6.24 -30.32 5.64
C PRO A 540 7.33 -29.33 6.08
N PHE A 541 8.30 -29.01 5.21
CA PHE A 541 9.40 -28.10 5.53
C PHE A 541 8.91 -26.67 5.79
N TYR A 542 8.03 -26.13 4.93
CA TYR A 542 7.45 -24.80 5.14
C TYR A 542 6.62 -24.73 6.43
N SER A 543 5.82 -25.76 6.73
CA SER A 543 4.95 -25.79 7.92
C SER A 543 5.73 -25.88 9.23
N PHE A 544 6.74 -26.76 9.30
CA PHE A 544 7.30 -27.17 10.59
C PHE A 544 8.69 -26.63 10.89
N ALA A 545 9.46 -26.15 9.89
CA ALA A 545 10.85 -25.73 10.13
C ALA A 545 10.98 -24.66 11.23
N ILE A 546 10.25 -23.55 11.14
CA ILE A 546 10.35 -22.47 12.13
C ILE A 546 9.89 -22.91 13.54
N PRO A 547 8.69 -23.51 13.71
CA PRO A 547 8.26 -24.03 15.02
C PRO A 547 9.23 -25.04 15.64
N LEU A 548 9.79 -25.95 14.83
CA LEU A 548 10.75 -26.95 15.31
C LEU A 548 12.07 -26.33 15.74
N VAL A 549 12.58 -25.36 14.98
CA VAL A 549 13.82 -24.64 15.35
C VAL A 549 13.63 -23.81 16.62
N LEU A 550 12.47 -23.17 16.79
CA LEU A 550 12.13 -22.46 18.03
C LEU A 550 12.03 -23.43 19.22
N ALA A 551 11.31 -24.55 19.05
CA ALA A 551 11.18 -25.57 20.09
C ALA A 551 12.54 -26.17 20.49
N TYR A 552 13.38 -26.49 19.51
CA TYR A 552 14.75 -26.95 19.74
C TYR A 552 15.57 -25.92 20.51
N THR A 553 15.52 -24.66 20.11
CA THR A 553 16.25 -23.57 20.79
C THR A 553 15.78 -23.41 22.24
N ILE A 554 14.46 -23.42 22.48
CA ILE A 554 13.88 -23.37 23.83
C ILE A 554 14.34 -24.55 24.69
N TRP A 555 14.30 -25.76 24.15
CA TRP A 555 14.73 -26.97 24.85
C TRP A 555 16.24 -26.94 25.16
N LYS A 556 17.08 -26.60 24.17
CA LYS A 556 18.54 -26.58 24.33
C LYS A 556 19.01 -25.52 25.33
N THR A 557 18.41 -24.34 25.29
CA THR A 557 18.67 -23.27 26.26
C THR A 557 18.07 -23.57 27.63
N GLY A 558 17.01 -24.39 27.71
CA GLY A 558 16.32 -24.74 28.95
C GLY A 558 16.93 -25.91 29.71
N LYS A 559 17.56 -26.87 29.01
CA LYS A 559 18.23 -28.03 29.63
C LYS A 559 19.31 -27.59 30.62
N ASN A 560 20.02 -26.51 30.33
CA ASN A 560 21.05 -25.96 31.22
C ASN A 560 20.45 -25.36 32.50
N PHE A 561 19.21 -24.85 32.43
CA PHE A 561 18.47 -24.29 33.57
C PHE A 561 17.95 -25.37 34.52
N ASN A 562 17.39 -26.47 33.98
CA ASN A 562 16.77 -27.53 34.78
C ASN A 562 17.76 -28.54 35.37
N SER A 563 18.94 -28.75 34.76
CA SER A 563 19.95 -29.69 35.32
C SER A 563 20.54 -29.22 36.66
N ILE A 564 20.26 -27.99 37.07
CA ILE A 564 20.86 -27.33 38.25
C ILE A 564 19.82 -27.08 39.35
N THR A 565 18.51 -27.02 39.04
CA THR A 565 17.46 -26.92 40.08
C THR A 565 17.20 -28.23 40.84
N LYS A 566 17.81 -29.33 40.40
CA LYS A 566 17.79 -30.64 41.08
C LYS A 566 19.05 -30.94 41.92
N LYS A 567 19.98 -29.97 42.05
CA LYS A 567 21.09 -29.98 43.00
C LYS A 567 20.94 -28.80 43.94
#